data_AF-A0A356BCF7-F1
#
_entry.id   AF-A0A356BCF7-F1
#
_cell.length_a   1.000
_cell.length_b   1.000
_cell.length_c   1.000
_cell.angle_alpha   90.00
_cell.angle_beta   90.00
_cell.angle_gamma   90.00
#
_symmetry.space_group_name_H-M   'P 1'
#
loop_
_entity.id
_entity.type
_entity.pdbx_description
1 polymer ?
#
loop_
_entity_poly.entity_id
_entity_poly.type
_entity_poly.pdbx_seq_one_letter_code
_entity_poly.pdbx_strand_id
1 'polypeptide(L)'
;LYLYGVEQLNIEGEGADESQITFTNYESLNSGLGLGYSKLAGHSGGGRSLFMVEDVGLLVLKKLSITNLHQRREGVRNQAESLYFNSTGKLLVVNSHFTSEQDTLMLKGSSYFYRSLIAGNVDFIWGQNYLSLFEQNEIRSLGNSVKDPNSEYAEGSYILQARTVSEDAPGFIFINNRFTSYPGPTGNRIRPGSTFIARSAGRPVYVDNVLMINNQFDNHIAAQGWAGPLNHEPLPNPTQAGATQGWREYGSTDLQGNKLDTSARKYGRVLKAEELPFSDVADVMRLYWPDFKPELMLEKESKH
;
A
#
# COMPACT_ATOMS: atom_id res chain seq x y z
N LEU A 1 -1.77 -4.52 -18.82
CA LEU A 1 -2.95 -3.66 -19.04
C LEU A 1 -2.53 -2.21 -18.95
N TYR A 2 -3.06 -1.36 -19.82
CA TYR A 2 -2.77 0.08 -19.83
C TYR A 2 -4.06 0.86 -20.02
N LEU A 3 -4.28 1.89 -19.22
CA LEU A 3 -5.42 2.80 -19.27
C LEU A 3 -4.90 4.24 -19.31
N TYR A 4 -5.39 5.04 -20.26
CA TYR A 4 -4.93 6.42 -20.47
C TYR A 4 -6.05 7.35 -20.92
N GLY A 5 -6.10 8.55 -20.36
CA GLY A 5 -6.92 9.65 -20.86
C GLY A 5 -8.42 9.37 -20.75
N VAL A 6 -8.84 8.74 -19.65
CA VAL A 6 -10.24 8.34 -19.43
C VAL A 6 -10.86 9.16 -18.31
N GLU A 7 -11.98 9.83 -18.60
CA GLU A 7 -12.67 10.63 -17.60
C GLU A 7 -13.23 9.75 -16.46
N GLN A 8 -13.95 8.69 -16.80
CA GLN A 8 -14.48 7.75 -15.82
C GLN A 8 -14.56 6.33 -16.40
N LEU A 9 -14.14 5.32 -15.62
CA LEU A 9 -14.29 3.91 -15.97
C LEU A 9 -14.59 3.07 -14.73
N ASN A 10 -15.56 2.16 -14.85
CA ASN A 10 -15.86 1.14 -13.85
C ASN A 10 -15.53 -0.24 -14.42
N ILE A 11 -14.64 -0.98 -13.75
CA ILE A 11 -14.31 -2.38 -14.06
C ILE A 11 -14.79 -3.22 -12.87
N GLU A 12 -15.70 -4.14 -13.12
CA GLU A 12 -16.30 -5.00 -12.11
C GLU A 12 -16.23 -6.45 -12.59
N GLY A 13 -15.55 -7.30 -11.81
CA GLY A 13 -15.51 -8.74 -12.02
C GLY A 13 -16.65 -9.47 -11.32
N GLU A 14 -16.67 -10.79 -11.45
CA GLU A 14 -17.65 -11.68 -10.82
C GLU A 14 -17.30 -12.01 -9.36
N GLY A 15 -16.06 -11.72 -8.94
CA GLY A 15 -15.51 -12.02 -7.61
C GLY A 15 -13.99 -11.99 -7.67
N ALA A 16 -13.32 -11.60 -6.59
CA ALA A 16 -11.86 -11.50 -6.59
C ALA A 16 -11.16 -12.85 -6.87
N ASP A 17 -11.79 -13.95 -6.49
CA ASP A 17 -11.30 -15.31 -6.76
C ASP A 17 -11.76 -15.87 -8.12
N GLU A 18 -12.71 -15.21 -8.80
CA GLU A 18 -13.25 -15.64 -10.10
C GLU A 18 -12.64 -14.84 -11.26
N SER A 19 -12.49 -13.52 -11.07
CA SER A 19 -11.96 -12.58 -12.07
C SER A 19 -10.51 -12.25 -11.78
N GLN A 20 -9.59 -13.06 -12.33
CA GLN A 20 -8.16 -12.98 -12.03
C GLN A 20 -7.34 -12.48 -13.23
N ILE A 21 -6.48 -11.49 -12.99
CA ILE A 21 -5.47 -11.02 -13.93
C ILE A 21 -4.10 -11.38 -13.35
N THR A 22 -3.47 -12.40 -13.91
CA THR A 22 -2.24 -12.96 -13.36
C THR A 22 -1.14 -13.00 -14.41
N PHE A 23 0.03 -12.44 -14.10
CA PHE A 23 1.17 -12.45 -15.00
C PHE A 23 2.50 -12.25 -14.25
N THR A 24 3.63 -12.60 -14.85
CA THR A 24 4.96 -12.30 -14.29
C THR A 24 5.53 -11.08 -14.97
N ASN A 25 5.82 -10.02 -14.20
CA ASN A 25 6.53 -8.86 -14.72
C ASN A 25 7.37 -8.19 -13.61
N TYR A 26 8.53 -7.64 -13.95
CA TYR A 26 9.42 -7.04 -12.95
C TYR A 26 10.47 -6.13 -13.60
N GLU A 27 11.14 -5.33 -12.78
CA GLU A 27 12.07 -4.27 -13.21
C GLU A 27 13.24 -4.78 -14.07
N SER A 28 13.77 -5.98 -13.82
CA SER A 28 14.81 -6.54 -14.68
C SER A 28 14.27 -7.17 -15.99
N LEU A 29 12.97 -7.44 -16.10
CA LEU A 29 12.34 -7.93 -17.34
C LEU A 29 11.86 -6.77 -18.22
N ASN A 30 11.06 -5.87 -17.67
CA ASN A 30 10.54 -4.67 -18.34
C ASN A 30 10.81 -3.43 -17.48
N SER A 31 12.07 -3.00 -17.47
CA SER A 31 12.58 -1.90 -16.64
C SER A 31 11.80 -0.61 -16.81
N GLY A 32 11.66 0.15 -15.72
CA GLY A 32 11.05 1.47 -15.72
C GLY A 32 9.56 1.44 -15.39
N LEU A 33 9.09 2.58 -14.89
CA LEU A 33 7.70 2.77 -14.47
C LEU A 33 6.75 3.08 -15.62
N GLY A 34 7.30 3.28 -16.83
CA GLY A 34 6.55 3.52 -18.04
C GLY A 34 5.93 4.91 -18.17
N LEU A 35 5.93 5.37 -19.42
CA LEU A 35 4.93 6.24 -20.01
C LEU A 35 4.26 5.32 -21.03
N GLY A 36 2.94 5.25 -21.15
CA GLY A 36 2.33 4.41 -22.20
C GLY A 36 2.47 4.96 -23.62
N TYR A 37 3.49 5.78 -23.88
CA TYR A 37 3.92 6.26 -25.19
C TYR A 37 5.46 6.32 -25.28
N SER A 38 5.98 6.59 -26.48
CA SER A 38 7.42 6.50 -26.81
C SER A 38 8.34 7.26 -25.84
N LYS A 39 9.50 6.63 -25.56
CA LYS A 39 10.55 7.10 -24.63
C LYS A 39 10.95 8.56 -24.86
N LEU A 40 10.70 9.44 -23.89
CA LEU A 40 11.34 10.75 -23.82
C LEU A 40 12.83 10.61 -23.45
N ALA A 41 13.68 11.44 -24.06
CA ALA A 41 15.11 11.45 -23.75
C ALA A 41 15.35 11.79 -22.26
N GLY A 42 16.21 11.02 -21.58
CA GLY A 42 16.49 11.19 -20.15
C GLY A 42 15.60 10.36 -19.20
N HIS A 43 14.57 9.67 -19.70
CA HIS A 43 13.71 8.77 -18.92
C HIS A 43 13.92 7.31 -19.31
N SER A 44 13.85 6.39 -18.34
CA SER A 44 13.68 4.96 -18.63
C SER A 44 12.27 4.73 -19.17
N GLY A 45 12.14 4.39 -20.46
CA GLY A 45 10.92 3.76 -20.97
C GLY A 45 10.66 2.47 -20.18
N GLY A 46 9.40 2.03 -20.03
CA GLY A 46 9.10 0.90 -19.16
C GLY A 46 7.64 0.53 -19.00
N GLY A 47 7.38 -0.49 -18.20
CA GLY A 47 6.06 -1.11 -18.07
C GLY A 47 6.06 -2.33 -17.16
N ARG A 48 6.78 -2.29 -16.03
CA ARG A 48 6.82 -3.43 -15.07
C ARG A 48 5.49 -3.67 -14.35
N SER A 49 4.62 -2.66 -14.27
CA SER A 49 3.29 -2.82 -13.70
C SER A 49 2.41 -3.70 -14.57
N LEU A 50 1.66 -4.61 -13.95
CA LEU A 50 0.64 -5.38 -14.67
C LEU A 50 -0.53 -4.52 -15.13
N PHE A 51 -0.93 -3.56 -14.30
CA PHE A 51 -1.93 -2.55 -14.67
C PHE A 51 -1.38 -1.16 -14.45
N MET A 52 -1.08 -0.47 -15.55
CA MET A 52 -0.67 0.93 -15.54
C MET A 52 -1.87 1.81 -15.88
N VAL A 53 -2.12 2.81 -15.04
CA VAL A 53 -3.21 3.77 -15.19
C VAL A 53 -2.64 5.17 -15.21
N GLU A 54 -2.92 5.93 -16.25
CA GLU A 54 -2.44 7.29 -16.45
C GLU A 54 -3.61 8.22 -16.81
N ASP A 55 -3.57 9.47 -16.33
CA ASP A 55 -4.51 10.51 -16.74
C ASP A 55 -5.99 10.06 -16.72
N VAL A 56 -6.45 9.65 -15.54
CA VAL A 56 -7.84 9.21 -15.31
C VAL A 56 -8.55 10.11 -14.32
N GLY A 57 -9.77 10.54 -14.62
CA GLY A 57 -10.61 11.29 -13.67
C GLY A 57 -11.08 10.42 -12.49
N LEU A 58 -11.83 9.35 -12.77
CA LEU A 58 -12.25 8.34 -11.78
C LEU A 58 -12.15 6.92 -12.34
N LEU A 59 -11.32 6.07 -11.72
CA LEU A 59 -11.31 4.63 -11.94
C LEU A 59 -11.97 3.92 -10.75
N VAL A 60 -12.94 3.04 -11.02
CA VAL A 60 -13.52 2.14 -10.01
C VAL A 60 -13.19 0.70 -10.38
N LEU A 61 -12.54 -0.02 -9.47
CA LEU A 61 -12.25 -1.46 -9.58
C LEU A 61 -13.04 -2.23 -8.53
N LYS A 62 -13.77 -3.27 -8.95
CA LYS A 62 -14.56 -4.12 -8.06
C LYS A 62 -14.36 -5.59 -8.35
N LYS A 63 -14.36 -6.42 -7.30
CA LYS A 63 -14.56 -7.87 -7.40
C LYS A 63 -13.60 -8.54 -8.40
N LEU A 64 -12.33 -8.17 -8.37
CA LEU A 64 -11.29 -8.73 -9.24
C LEU A 64 -9.97 -8.87 -8.49
N SER A 65 -9.07 -9.70 -9.01
CA SER A 65 -7.71 -9.80 -8.53
C SER A 65 -6.69 -9.48 -9.61
N ILE A 66 -5.59 -8.84 -9.19
CA ILE A 66 -4.40 -8.64 -10.02
C ILE A 66 -3.19 -9.18 -9.27
N THR A 67 -2.54 -10.21 -9.82
CA THR A 67 -1.41 -10.89 -9.19
C THR A 67 -0.19 -10.85 -10.08
N ASN A 68 0.86 -10.19 -9.60
CA ASN A 68 2.19 -10.30 -10.16
C ASN A 68 2.93 -11.49 -9.56
N LEU A 69 3.21 -12.49 -10.40
CA LEU A 69 3.83 -13.76 -10.01
C LEU A 69 5.36 -13.69 -9.84
N HIS A 70 5.97 -12.51 -10.00
CA HIS A 70 7.41 -12.38 -9.82
C HIS A 70 7.83 -12.70 -8.39
N GLN A 71 8.54 -13.82 -8.23
CA GLN A 71 9.22 -14.18 -6.99
C GLN A 71 10.54 -13.43 -6.92
N ARG A 72 10.80 -12.76 -5.79
CA ARG A 72 12.06 -12.04 -5.62
C ARG A 72 13.23 -13.02 -5.66
N ARG A 73 14.34 -12.64 -6.29
CA ARG A 73 15.58 -13.44 -6.35
C ARG A 73 16.82 -12.56 -6.43
N GLU A 74 17.96 -13.14 -6.06
CA GLU A 74 19.26 -12.48 -6.18
C GLU A 74 19.64 -12.17 -7.63
N GLY A 75 20.48 -11.15 -7.82
CA GLY A 75 21.05 -10.79 -9.13
C GLY A 75 20.09 -10.07 -10.09
N VAL A 76 18.88 -9.71 -9.67
CA VAL A 76 17.92 -8.93 -10.48
C VAL A 76 17.30 -7.79 -9.66
N ARG A 77 16.74 -6.80 -10.37
CA ARG A 77 15.88 -5.78 -9.78
C ARG A 77 14.46 -6.34 -9.68
N ASN A 78 13.94 -6.40 -8.45
CA ASN A 78 12.80 -7.23 -8.09
C ASN A 78 11.45 -6.51 -8.02
N GLN A 79 11.42 -5.20 -8.22
CA GLN A 79 10.17 -4.43 -8.19
C GLN A 79 9.19 -4.93 -9.24
N ALA A 80 7.93 -5.12 -8.85
CA ALA A 80 6.95 -5.86 -9.64
C ALA A 80 5.51 -5.43 -9.27
N GLU A 81 5.06 -4.26 -9.72
CA GLU A 81 3.73 -3.74 -9.40
C GLU A 81 2.63 -4.64 -9.99
N SER A 82 1.58 -4.86 -9.19
CA SER A 82 0.29 -5.31 -9.71
C SER A 82 -0.49 -4.14 -10.28
N LEU A 83 -0.46 -2.98 -9.61
CA LEU A 83 -1.12 -1.75 -10.02
C LEU A 83 -0.19 -0.56 -9.82
N TYR A 84 -0.08 0.26 -10.86
CA TYR A 84 0.47 1.61 -10.78
C TYR A 84 -0.62 2.61 -11.20
N PHE A 85 -1.09 3.39 -10.23
CA PHE A 85 -2.04 4.48 -10.45
C PHE A 85 -1.29 5.82 -10.54
N ASN A 86 -1.00 6.26 -11.76
CA ASN A 86 -0.29 7.49 -12.10
C ASN A 86 -1.26 8.57 -12.63
N SER A 87 -2.23 8.96 -11.81
CA SER A 87 -3.17 10.04 -12.12
C SER A 87 -3.21 11.07 -10.99
N THR A 88 -3.63 12.29 -11.28
CA THR A 88 -4.06 13.28 -10.28
C THR A 88 -5.51 13.07 -9.86
N GLY A 89 -6.29 12.30 -10.62
CA GLY A 89 -7.66 11.94 -10.31
C GLY A 89 -7.78 10.90 -9.20
N LYS A 90 -8.84 10.09 -9.29
CA LYS A 90 -9.35 9.26 -8.21
C LYS A 90 -9.38 7.78 -8.57
N LEU A 91 -8.98 6.94 -7.63
CA LEU A 91 -9.10 5.49 -7.69
C LEU A 91 -9.98 4.98 -6.55
N LEU A 92 -11.03 4.22 -6.87
CA LEU A 92 -11.82 3.48 -5.91
C LEU A 92 -11.62 1.98 -6.13
N VAL A 93 -11.34 1.24 -5.07
CA VAL A 93 -11.16 -0.21 -5.09
C VAL A 93 -12.02 -0.85 -4.02
N VAL A 94 -12.88 -1.79 -4.42
CA VAL A 94 -13.82 -2.48 -3.52
C VAL A 94 -13.75 -3.99 -3.73
N ASN A 95 -13.66 -4.76 -2.65
CA ASN A 95 -13.68 -6.24 -2.70
C ASN A 95 -12.71 -6.81 -3.74
N SER A 96 -11.48 -6.28 -3.83
CA SER A 96 -10.50 -6.65 -4.85
C SER A 96 -9.16 -7.07 -4.23
N HIS A 97 -8.39 -7.90 -4.92
CA HIS A 97 -7.12 -8.42 -4.39
C HIS A 97 -5.93 -7.97 -5.25
N PHE A 98 -4.86 -7.48 -4.63
CA PHE A 98 -3.61 -7.09 -5.32
C PHE A 98 -2.45 -7.81 -4.66
N THR A 99 -1.60 -8.49 -5.44
CA THR A 99 -0.55 -9.34 -4.87
C THR A 99 0.73 -9.29 -5.71
N SER A 100 1.83 -8.96 -5.07
CA SER A 100 3.21 -9.12 -5.55
C SER A 100 4.12 -9.33 -4.35
N GLU A 101 5.43 -9.51 -4.53
CA GLU A 101 6.38 -9.48 -3.42
C GLU A 101 7.01 -8.10 -3.20
N GLN A 102 7.40 -7.38 -4.24
CA GLN A 102 8.01 -6.05 -4.08
C GLN A 102 7.25 -5.02 -4.91
N ASP A 103 6.93 -3.89 -4.28
CA ASP A 103 6.25 -2.75 -4.92
C ASP A 103 4.82 -3.10 -5.42
N THR A 104 4.01 -3.91 -4.71
CA THR A 104 2.67 -4.35 -5.18
C THR A 104 1.77 -3.22 -5.70
N LEU A 105 1.64 -2.13 -4.94
CA LEU A 105 0.89 -0.93 -5.29
C LEU A 105 1.80 0.28 -5.37
N MET A 106 1.81 0.95 -6.52
CA MET A 106 2.36 2.30 -6.66
C MET A 106 1.22 3.30 -6.84
N LEU A 107 1.09 4.27 -5.93
CA LEU A 107 -0.07 5.17 -5.87
C LEU A 107 0.33 6.64 -5.99
N LYS A 108 -0.37 7.36 -6.86
CA LYS A 108 -0.39 8.83 -6.95
C LYS A 108 -1.83 9.34 -6.86
N GLY A 109 -2.03 10.66 -6.85
CA GLY A 109 -3.37 11.25 -6.80
C GLY A 109 -4.11 10.85 -5.53
N SER A 110 -5.42 10.57 -5.63
CA SER A 110 -6.18 10.03 -4.51
C SER A 110 -6.71 8.63 -4.74
N SER A 111 -6.69 7.79 -3.72
CA SER A 111 -7.22 6.43 -3.78
C SER A 111 -7.97 6.03 -2.51
N TYR A 112 -8.97 5.16 -2.64
CA TYR A 112 -9.71 4.55 -1.54
C TYR A 112 -9.86 3.05 -1.79
N PHE A 113 -9.36 2.24 -0.87
CA PHE A 113 -9.43 0.79 -0.87
C PHE A 113 -10.33 0.33 0.27
N TYR A 114 -11.33 -0.48 -0.05
CA TYR A 114 -12.30 -0.97 0.91
C TYR A 114 -12.50 -2.48 0.78
N ARG A 115 -12.49 -3.19 1.92
CA ARG A 115 -12.71 -4.65 2.01
C ARG A 115 -11.91 -5.45 0.99
N SER A 116 -10.68 -5.02 0.76
CA SER A 116 -9.77 -5.56 -0.25
C SER A 116 -8.59 -6.26 0.42
N LEU A 117 -7.88 -7.08 -0.34
CA LEU A 117 -6.61 -7.68 0.09
C LEU A 117 -5.47 -7.00 -0.66
N ILE A 118 -4.50 -6.50 0.09
CA ILE A 118 -3.25 -6.00 -0.48
C ILE A 118 -2.12 -6.82 0.13
N ALA A 119 -1.44 -7.60 -0.70
CA ALA A 119 -0.40 -8.51 -0.26
C ALA A 119 0.97 -8.19 -0.87
N GLY A 120 2.01 -8.24 -0.04
CA GLY A 120 3.39 -8.25 -0.51
C GLY A 120 4.44 -8.26 0.58
N ASN A 121 5.70 -7.99 0.23
CA ASN A 121 6.85 -8.16 1.11
C ASN A 121 7.63 -6.84 1.32
N VAL A 122 8.28 -6.28 0.29
CA VAL A 122 9.05 -5.01 0.39
C VAL A 122 8.28 -3.86 -0.24
N ASP A 123 8.12 -2.77 0.50
CA ASP A 123 7.53 -1.50 0.07
C ASP A 123 6.24 -1.70 -0.74
N PHE A 124 5.44 -2.70 -0.36
CA PHE A 124 4.39 -3.19 -1.24
C PHE A 124 3.21 -2.23 -1.36
N ILE A 125 3.18 -1.17 -0.54
CA ILE A 125 2.35 0.02 -0.72
C ILE A 125 3.27 1.24 -0.73
N TRP A 126 3.40 1.91 -1.86
CA TRP A 126 4.29 3.07 -1.97
C TRP A 126 3.78 4.08 -3.00
N GLY A 127 4.43 5.24 -3.04
CA GLY A 127 4.24 6.21 -4.13
C GLY A 127 3.99 7.64 -3.68
N GLN A 128 3.77 8.51 -4.67
CA GLN A 128 3.61 9.95 -4.50
C GLN A 128 2.12 10.33 -4.45
N ASN A 129 1.44 9.87 -3.41
CA ASN A 129 0.02 10.11 -3.21
C ASN A 129 -0.26 11.51 -2.65
N TYR A 130 -1.47 11.99 -2.92
CA TYR A 130 -2.12 13.04 -2.14
C TYR A 130 -2.90 12.43 -0.99
N LEU A 131 -3.82 11.50 -1.29
CA LEU A 131 -4.60 10.72 -0.32
C LEU A 131 -4.57 9.25 -0.74
N SER A 132 -4.20 8.34 0.16
CA SER A 132 -4.47 6.91 -0.05
C SER A 132 -5.13 6.35 1.18
N LEU A 133 -6.44 6.17 1.13
CA LEU A 133 -7.25 5.66 2.22
C LEU A 133 -7.45 4.16 2.08
N PHE A 134 -7.21 3.44 3.16
CA PHE A 134 -7.45 2.00 3.29
C PHE A 134 -8.39 1.78 4.47
N GLU A 135 -9.56 1.20 4.22
CA GLU A 135 -10.53 0.85 5.25
C GLU A 135 -10.95 -0.62 5.19
N GLN A 136 -10.99 -1.28 6.35
CA GLN A 136 -11.49 -2.66 6.48
C GLN A 136 -10.81 -3.65 5.52
N ASN A 137 -9.56 -3.38 5.12
CA ASN A 137 -8.78 -4.25 4.26
C ASN A 137 -8.00 -5.26 5.09
N GLU A 138 -7.54 -6.30 4.42
CA GLU A 138 -6.40 -7.07 4.86
C GLU A 138 -5.13 -6.56 4.18
N ILE A 139 -4.14 -6.18 4.99
CA ILE A 139 -2.81 -5.78 4.55
C ILE A 139 -1.86 -6.93 4.92
N ARG A 140 -1.56 -7.79 3.96
CA ARG A 140 -0.92 -9.09 4.20
C ARG A 140 0.56 -9.06 3.82
N SER A 141 1.42 -9.14 4.83
CA SER A 141 2.85 -9.32 4.61
C SER A 141 3.14 -10.78 4.19
N LEU A 142 3.85 -10.97 3.08
CA LEU A 142 4.25 -12.27 2.56
C LEU A 142 5.70 -12.59 2.94
N GLY A 143 6.02 -13.87 3.12
CA GLY A 143 7.41 -14.33 3.22
C GLY A 143 8.24 -13.91 1.99
N ASN A 144 9.51 -13.62 2.22
CA ASN A 144 10.45 -13.15 1.19
C ASN A 144 11.02 -14.32 0.36
N SER A 145 10.83 -14.35 -0.96
CA SER A 145 11.40 -15.43 -1.78
C SER A 145 12.91 -15.33 -2.01
N VAL A 146 13.53 -14.17 -1.71
CA VAL A 146 14.99 -14.08 -1.53
C VAL A 146 15.33 -14.72 -0.19
N LYS A 147 15.53 -16.03 -0.20
CA LYS A 147 15.64 -16.85 1.01
C LYS A 147 16.88 -17.74 0.94
N ASP A 148 17.47 -18.03 2.11
CA ASP A 148 18.26 -19.26 2.28
C ASP A 148 17.29 -20.46 2.19
N PRO A 149 17.46 -21.38 1.21
CA PRO A 149 16.55 -22.51 1.01
C PRO A 149 16.27 -23.31 2.30
N ASN A 150 17.19 -23.31 3.28
CA ASN A 150 17.09 -24.13 4.49
C ASN A 150 16.34 -23.50 5.68
N SER A 151 15.96 -22.22 5.64
CA SER A 151 15.37 -21.54 6.82
C SER A 151 13.83 -21.63 6.86
N GLU A 152 13.17 -22.09 7.93
CA GLU A 152 11.68 -21.99 7.96
C GLU A 152 11.19 -20.52 7.94
N TYR A 153 11.97 -19.64 8.56
CA TYR A 153 11.65 -18.22 8.73
C TYR A 153 12.61 -17.32 7.95
N ALA A 154 12.09 -16.25 7.37
CA ALA A 154 12.87 -15.12 6.90
C ALA A 154 12.53 -13.87 7.71
N GLU A 155 13.45 -12.92 7.77
CA GLU A 155 13.11 -11.58 8.27
C GLU A 155 12.01 -10.97 7.41
N GLY A 156 11.11 -10.26 8.08
CA GLY A 156 10.14 -9.37 7.48
C GLY A 156 10.82 -8.19 6.79
N SER A 157 10.00 -7.32 6.21
CA SER A 157 10.50 -6.13 5.53
C SER A 157 9.60 -4.94 5.85
N TYR A 158 9.19 -4.17 4.85
CA TYR A 158 8.52 -2.89 5.01
C TYR A 158 7.19 -2.92 4.27
N ILE A 159 6.10 -2.60 4.96
CA ILE A 159 4.79 -2.51 4.31
C ILE A 159 4.71 -1.26 3.43
N LEU A 160 5.14 -0.13 3.98
CA LEU A 160 5.00 1.18 3.34
C LEU A 160 6.33 1.88 3.05
N GLN A 161 6.34 2.60 1.93
CA GLN A 161 7.30 3.68 1.67
C GLN A 161 6.55 4.89 1.11
N ALA A 162 6.12 5.78 2.01
CA ALA A 162 5.41 6.99 1.63
C ALA A 162 6.33 7.97 0.91
N ARG A 163 5.81 8.61 -0.14
CA ARG A 163 6.45 9.76 -0.82
C ARG A 163 5.43 10.86 -1.04
N THR A 164 4.60 11.08 -0.02
CA THR A 164 3.45 11.98 -0.06
C THR A 164 3.87 13.34 -0.61
N VAL A 165 3.05 13.87 -1.52
CA VAL A 165 3.44 14.96 -2.43
C VAL A 165 3.72 16.29 -1.72
N SER A 166 3.17 16.49 -0.53
CA SER A 166 3.39 17.66 0.29
C SER A 166 3.07 17.39 1.75
N GLU A 167 3.51 18.31 2.60
CA GLU A 167 3.26 18.35 4.04
C GLU A 167 1.79 18.57 4.42
N ASP A 168 1.02 19.20 3.53
CA ASP A 168 -0.41 19.47 3.71
C ASP A 168 -1.31 18.33 3.21
N ALA A 169 -0.73 17.39 2.46
CA ALA A 169 -1.47 16.24 1.95
C ALA A 169 -1.72 15.22 3.08
N PRO A 170 -2.93 14.64 3.18
CA PRO A 170 -3.26 13.68 4.23
C PRO A 170 -2.40 12.41 4.18
N GLY A 171 -1.83 12.08 3.01
CA GLY A 171 -0.93 10.96 2.84
C GLY A 171 -1.65 9.61 2.89
N PHE A 172 -0.97 8.60 3.43
CA PHE A 172 -1.53 7.26 3.58
C PHE A 172 -2.31 7.15 4.89
N ILE A 173 -3.58 6.76 4.82
CA ILE A 173 -4.47 6.61 5.97
C ILE A 173 -5.01 5.18 6.00
N PHE A 174 -4.89 4.51 7.14
CA PHE A 174 -5.39 3.16 7.37
C PHE A 174 -6.34 3.16 8.55
N ILE A 175 -7.62 2.81 8.33
CA ILE A 175 -8.66 2.75 9.36
C ILE A 175 -9.26 1.35 9.44
N ASN A 176 -9.25 0.73 10.63
CA ASN A 176 -9.89 -0.57 10.87
C ASN A 176 -9.40 -1.70 9.94
N ASN A 177 -8.14 -1.68 9.49
CA ASN A 177 -7.56 -2.75 8.68
C ASN A 177 -6.96 -3.85 9.57
N ARG A 178 -6.72 -5.02 8.96
CA ARG A 178 -6.00 -6.13 9.58
C ARG A 178 -4.65 -6.31 8.90
N PHE A 179 -3.58 -6.12 9.65
CA PHE A 179 -2.21 -6.37 9.22
C PHE A 179 -1.84 -7.80 9.59
N THR A 180 -1.75 -8.68 8.60
CA THR A 180 -1.54 -10.13 8.77
C THR A 180 -0.24 -10.59 8.14
N SER A 181 0.20 -11.80 8.48
CA SER A 181 1.32 -12.45 7.81
C SER A 181 0.90 -13.75 7.14
N TYR A 182 1.54 -14.09 6.02
CA TYR A 182 1.33 -15.35 5.31
C TYR A 182 2.64 -15.86 4.70
N PRO A 183 2.81 -17.19 4.51
CA PRO A 183 3.96 -17.71 3.79
C PRO A 183 4.13 -17.07 2.41
N GLY A 184 5.38 -16.83 2.01
CA GLY A 184 5.70 -16.38 0.67
C GLY A 184 5.47 -17.47 -0.39
N PRO A 185 5.60 -17.16 -1.68
CA PRO A 185 5.49 -18.15 -2.77
C PRO A 185 6.45 -19.34 -2.66
N THR A 186 7.58 -19.17 -1.97
CA THR A 186 8.56 -20.24 -1.67
C THR A 186 8.31 -20.96 -0.34
N GLY A 187 7.19 -20.65 0.33
CA GLY A 187 6.73 -21.32 1.55
C GLY A 187 7.36 -20.83 2.86
N ASN A 188 8.28 -19.86 2.81
CA ASN A 188 8.89 -19.33 4.02
C ASN A 188 7.94 -18.42 4.80
N ARG A 189 8.04 -18.47 6.13
CA ARG A 189 7.24 -17.65 7.04
C ARG A 189 8.01 -16.39 7.43
N ILE A 190 7.31 -15.35 7.87
CA ILE A 190 7.94 -14.15 8.42
C ILE A 190 8.28 -14.40 9.90
N ARG A 191 9.50 -14.06 10.31
CA ARG A 191 9.88 -14.11 11.73
C ARG A 191 8.99 -13.15 12.53
N PRO A 192 8.41 -13.57 13.67
CA PRO A 192 7.68 -12.66 14.54
C PRO A 192 8.50 -11.41 14.90
N GLY A 193 7.88 -10.23 14.89
CA GLY A 193 8.51 -8.97 15.26
C GLY A 193 9.55 -8.41 14.28
N SER A 194 9.54 -8.83 13.01
CA SER A 194 10.57 -8.45 12.02
C SER A 194 10.06 -7.61 10.84
N THR A 195 8.75 -7.39 10.72
CA THR A 195 8.16 -6.48 9.70
C THR A 195 7.92 -5.10 10.28
N PHE A 196 8.32 -4.06 9.56
CA PHE A 196 8.06 -2.67 9.91
C PHE A 196 6.89 -2.11 9.12
N ILE A 197 6.12 -1.25 9.76
CA ILE A 197 4.95 -0.58 9.18
C ILE A 197 5.40 0.29 8.00
N ALA A 198 6.43 1.10 8.18
CA ALA A 198 6.98 1.89 7.08
C ALA A 198 8.49 2.08 7.23
N ARG A 199 9.11 2.47 6.13
CA ARG A 199 10.45 3.05 6.09
C ARG A 199 10.48 4.31 5.23
N SER A 200 11.50 5.14 5.43
CA SER A 200 11.68 6.34 4.61
C SER A 200 12.43 6.04 3.32
N ALA A 201 12.07 6.77 2.27
CA ALA A 201 12.84 6.80 1.02
C ALA A 201 14.16 7.59 1.14
N GLY A 202 14.41 8.26 2.28
CA GLY A 202 15.65 8.97 2.58
C GLY A 202 15.90 10.20 1.72
N ARG A 203 14.85 10.79 1.15
CA ARG A 203 14.94 12.00 0.34
C ARG A 203 14.14 13.13 0.98
N PRO A 204 14.74 14.31 1.25
CA PRO A 204 14.04 15.43 1.89
C PRO A 204 12.81 15.96 1.14
N VAL A 205 12.69 15.70 -0.17
CA VAL A 205 11.53 16.10 -0.98
C VAL A 205 10.31 15.18 -0.79
N TYR A 206 10.51 14.00 -0.21
CA TYR A 206 9.43 13.05 0.03
C TYR A 206 8.95 13.20 1.47
N VAL A 207 7.64 13.31 1.66
CA VAL A 207 7.02 13.38 2.98
C VAL A 207 6.56 11.99 3.38
N ASP A 208 7.05 11.54 4.53
CA ASP A 208 6.73 10.29 5.20
C ASP A 208 5.45 10.45 6.04
N ASN A 209 4.29 10.63 5.39
CA ASN A 209 3.02 10.87 6.08
C ASN A 209 2.12 9.61 6.08
N VAL A 210 2.00 8.98 7.24
CA VAL A 210 1.19 7.76 7.44
C VAL A 210 0.39 7.88 8.73
N LEU A 211 -0.91 7.60 8.68
CA LEU A 211 -1.80 7.59 9.83
C LEU A 211 -2.54 6.27 9.95
N MET A 212 -2.36 5.60 11.08
CA MET A 212 -2.99 4.31 11.43
C MET A 212 -4.03 4.54 12.53
N ILE A 213 -5.29 4.21 12.31
CA ILE A 213 -6.38 4.33 13.29
C ILE A 213 -7.07 2.98 13.46
N ASN A 214 -7.09 2.47 14.69
CA ASN A 214 -7.83 1.27 15.11
C ASN A 214 -7.53 0.02 14.25
N ASN A 215 -6.29 -0.11 13.79
CA ASN A 215 -5.88 -1.28 13.01
C ASN A 215 -5.53 -2.46 13.93
N GLN A 216 -5.72 -3.67 13.43
CA GLN A 216 -5.30 -4.90 14.10
C GLN A 216 -3.97 -5.37 13.54
N PHE A 217 -3.02 -5.73 14.40
CA PHE A 217 -1.71 -6.22 13.98
C PHE A 217 -1.46 -7.65 14.47
N ASP A 218 -0.98 -8.48 13.56
CA ASP A 218 -0.45 -9.81 13.85
C ASP A 218 1.00 -9.74 14.37
N ASN A 219 1.51 -10.83 14.91
CA ASN A 219 2.77 -10.90 15.66
C ASN A 219 4.04 -10.65 14.82
N HIS A 220 3.94 -10.61 13.50
CA HIS A 220 5.05 -10.33 12.59
C HIS A 220 5.55 -8.88 12.68
N ILE A 221 4.75 -7.97 13.21
CA ILE A 221 5.07 -6.54 13.24
C ILE A 221 6.04 -6.24 14.38
N ALA A 222 7.15 -5.58 14.04
CA ALA A 222 8.18 -5.19 14.99
C ALA A 222 7.61 -4.29 16.09
N ALA A 223 8.02 -4.52 17.33
CA ALA A 223 7.62 -3.67 18.47
C ALA A 223 8.04 -2.19 18.25
N GLN A 224 9.14 -1.97 17.53
CA GLN A 224 9.60 -0.64 17.09
C GLN A 224 8.57 0.07 16.20
N GLY A 225 7.75 -0.67 15.47
CA GLY A 225 6.73 -0.19 14.53
C GLY A 225 7.33 0.30 13.22
N TRP A 226 8.13 1.37 13.29
CA TRP A 226 8.60 2.11 12.12
C TRP A 226 10.11 1.94 11.97
N ALA A 227 10.60 1.73 10.75
CA ALA A 227 12.01 1.53 10.49
C ALA A 227 12.79 2.85 10.51
N GLY A 228 14.06 2.79 10.90
CA GLY A 228 14.96 3.94 10.87
C GLY A 228 16.41 3.50 11.04
N PRO A 229 17.31 4.37 11.53
CA PRO A 229 18.74 4.07 11.60
C PRO A 229 19.12 2.77 12.33
N LEU A 230 18.32 2.30 13.29
CA LEU A 230 18.53 1.02 13.97
C LEU A 230 18.41 -0.20 13.03
N ASN A 231 17.79 -0.03 11.86
CA ASN A 231 17.59 -1.06 10.84
C ASN A 231 18.32 -0.72 9.54
N HIS A 232 19.34 0.15 9.60
CA HIS A 232 20.06 0.67 8.44
C HIS A 232 19.18 1.44 7.44
N GLU A 233 18.05 1.96 7.90
CA GLU A 233 17.17 2.82 7.11
C GLU A 233 17.40 4.31 7.44
N PRO A 234 17.14 5.22 6.50
CA PRO A 234 17.25 6.66 6.76
C PRO A 234 16.21 7.12 7.79
N LEU A 235 16.45 8.30 8.39
CA LEU A 235 15.44 8.98 9.19
C LEU A 235 14.25 9.40 8.31
N PRO A 236 13.02 9.39 8.85
CA PRO A 236 11.86 9.91 8.14
C PRO A 236 11.91 11.41 7.94
N ASN A 237 11.07 11.90 7.04
CA ASN A 237 10.78 13.31 6.84
C ASN A 237 9.27 13.59 7.06
N PRO A 238 8.87 14.30 8.13
CA PRO A 238 9.72 14.93 9.13
C PRO A 238 10.42 13.90 10.04
N THR A 239 11.60 14.27 10.55
CA THR A 239 12.38 13.43 11.49
C THR A 239 11.61 13.10 12.76
N GLN A 240 10.74 14.03 13.20
CA GLN A 240 9.88 13.86 14.36
C GLN A 240 8.42 14.00 13.92
N ALA A 241 7.63 12.96 14.16
CA ALA A 241 6.19 13.00 13.90
C ALA A 241 5.46 13.94 14.87
N GLY A 242 4.55 14.75 14.31
CA GLY A 242 3.62 15.61 15.04
C GLY A 242 2.22 15.01 15.08
N ALA A 243 1.21 15.81 15.47
CA ALA A 243 -0.20 15.37 15.41
C ALA A 243 -0.71 15.27 13.97
N THR A 244 -0.21 16.13 13.07
CA THR A 244 -0.71 16.27 11.69
C THR A 244 0.22 15.69 10.62
N GLN A 245 1.49 15.43 10.95
CA GLN A 245 2.53 15.03 10.00
C GLN A 245 3.41 13.91 10.54
N GLY A 246 4.05 13.17 9.63
CA GLY A 246 4.91 12.04 9.96
C GLY A 246 4.13 10.73 10.15
N TRP A 247 4.82 9.71 10.66
CA TRP A 247 4.23 8.43 10.99
C TRP A 247 3.47 8.47 12.32
N ARG A 248 2.21 8.07 12.30
CA ARG A 248 1.28 8.24 13.42
C ARG A 248 0.39 7.02 13.58
N GLU A 249 0.10 6.66 14.82
CA GLU A 249 -0.86 5.60 15.14
C GLU A 249 -1.77 5.93 16.32
N TYR A 250 -3.00 5.40 16.31
CA TYR A 250 -3.98 5.51 17.37
C TYR A 250 -4.77 4.21 17.49
N GLY A 251 -4.98 3.74 18.73
CA GLY A 251 -6.00 2.73 19.05
C GLY A 251 -5.76 1.32 18.48
N SER A 252 -4.56 1.03 17.98
CA SER A 252 -4.25 -0.28 17.40
C SER A 252 -4.33 -1.43 18.41
N THR A 253 -4.79 -2.59 17.95
CA THR A 253 -4.97 -3.81 18.76
C THR A 253 -4.23 -5.00 18.14
N ASP A 254 -4.09 -6.09 18.88
CA ASP A 254 -3.74 -7.39 18.28
C ASP A 254 -4.94 -7.98 17.52
N LEU A 255 -4.74 -9.13 16.86
CA LEU A 255 -5.83 -9.79 16.13
C LEU A 255 -6.98 -10.30 17.03
N GLN A 256 -6.78 -10.35 18.35
CA GLN A 256 -7.80 -10.76 19.32
C GLN A 256 -8.54 -9.54 19.92
N GLY A 257 -8.14 -8.31 19.58
CA GLY A 257 -8.73 -7.07 20.06
C GLY A 257 -8.11 -6.54 21.36
N ASN A 258 -7.00 -7.12 21.85
CA ASN A 258 -6.28 -6.55 22.99
C ASN A 258 -5.47 -5.34 22.55
N LYS A 259 -5.35 -4.33 23.42
CA LYS A 259 -4.53 -3.14 23.13
C LYS A 259 -3.06 -3.55 22.92
N LEU A 260 -2.43 -2.99 21.88
CA LEU A 260 -1.00 -3.19 21.67
C LEU A 260 -0.15 -2.45 22.71
N ASP A 261 0.96 -3.05 23.10
CA ASP A 261 2.04 -2.33 23.78
C ASP A 261 2.81 -1.50 22.76
N THR A 262 2.67 -0.18 22.86
CA THR A 262 3.36 0.79 21.98
C THR A 262 4.54 1.47 22.67
N SER A 263 4.97 1.02 23.85
CA SER A 263 6.07 1.63 24.61
C SER A 263 7.41 1.57 23.88
N ALA A 264 7.58 0.57 23.00
CA ALA A 264 8.78 0.36 22.21
C ALA A 264 8.80 1.13 20.88
N ARG A 265 7.73 1.86 20.52
CA ARG A 265 7.66 2.58 19.24
C ARG A 265 8.79 3.59 19.08
N LYS A 266 9.34 3.65 17.86
CA LYS A 266 10.36 4.63 17.46
C LYS A 266 9.92 5.33 16.18
N TYR A 267 10.39 6.56 16.00
CA TYR A 267 10.21 7.41 14.80
C TYR A 267 8.77 7.86 14.49
N GLY A 268 7.76 7.08 14.87
CA GLY A 268 6.36 7.49 14.83
C GLY A 268 5.84 8.08 16.15
N ARG A 269 4.62 8.62 16.11
CA ARG A 269 3.89 9.16 17.26
C ARG A 269 2.64 8.33 17.55
N VAL A 270 2.48 7.90 18.80
CA VAL A 270 1.20 7.40 19.30
C VAL A 270 0.34 8.59 19.68
N LEU A 271 -0.79 8.76 18.99
CA LEU A 271 -1.70 9.88 19.18
C LEU A 271 -2.64 9.65 20.37
N LYS A 272 -3.17 10.75 20.90
CA LYS A 272 -4.33 10.77 21.79
C LYS A 272 -5.61 11.01 20.99
N ALA A 273 -6.78 10.76 21.61
CA ALA A 273 -8.07 10.89 20.94
C ALA A 273 -8.32 12.33 20.45
N GLU A 274 -7.94 13.32 21.27
CA GLU A 274 -8.04 14.74 20.95
C GLU A 274 -7.09 15.22 19.85
N GLU A 275 -6.10 14.40 19.47
CA GLU A 275 -5.16 14.70 18.38
C GLU A 275 -5.61 14.12 17.03
N LEU A 276 -6.70 13.35 16.99
CA LEU A 276 -7.17 12.74 15.77
C LEU A 276 -7.70 13.81 14.80
N PRO A 277 -7.21 13.85 13.54
CA PRO A 277 -7.62 14.86 12.56
C PRO A 277 -9.04 14.64 12.00
N PHE A 278 -9.60 13.44 12.20
CA PHE A 278 -10.94 13.06 11.76
C PHE A 278 -11.46 11.90 12.63
N SER A 279 -12.78 11.79 12.76
CA SER A 279 -13.41 10.78 13.61
C SER A 279 -13.70 9.45 12.89
N ASP A 280 -13.91 9.50 11.58
CA ASP A 280 -14.23 8.36 10.73
C ASP A 280 -13.87 8.60 9.25
N VAL A 281 -14.20 7.62 8.38
CA VAL A 281 -13.99 7.75 6.93
C VAL A 281 -14.89 8.82 6.30
N ALA A 282 -16.10 9.06 6.82
CA ALA A 282 -16.98 10.09 6.28
C ALA A 282 -16.37 11.49 6.44
N ASP A 283 -15.70 11.74 7.57
CA ASP A 283 -14.92 12.96 7.78
C ASP A 283 -13.75 13.08 6.80
N VAL A 284 -13.00 11.99 6.56
CA VAL A 284 -11.90 11.97 5.57
C VAL A 284 -12.43 12.32 4.18
N MET A 285 -13.53 11.69 3.76
CA MET A 285 -14.15 11.96 2.46
C MET A 285 -14.62 13.42 2.37
N ARG A 286 -15.33 13.93 3.38
CA ARG A 286 -15.79 15.32 3.39
C ARG A 286 -14.64 16.33 3.22
N LEU A 287 -13.47 16.05 3.78
CA LEU A 287 -12.31 16.94 3.74
C LEU A 287 -11.49 16.82 2.45
N TYR A 288 -11.26 15.60 1.96
CA TYR A 288 -10.24 15.33 0.94
C TYR A 288 -10.79 14.70 -0.36
N TRP A 289 -12.05 14.29 -0.35
CA TRP A 289 -12.78 13.79 -1.52
C TRP A 289 -14.28 14.16 -1.40
N PRO A 290 -14.63 15.46 -1.36
CA PRO A 290 -15.99 15.92 -1.00
C PRO A 290 -17.07 15.54 -2.02
N ASP A 291 -16.68 15.24 -3.25
CA ASP A 291 -17.54 14.75 -4.33
C ASP A 291 -17.63 13.20 -4.37
N PHE A 292 -17.11 12.51 -3.36
CA PHE A 292 -17.26 11.06 -3.22
C PHE A 292 -18.74 10.67 -3.11
N LYS A 293 -19.08 9.62 -3.85
CA LYS A 293 -20.44 9.08 -3.98
C LYS A 293 -20.49 7.69 -3.34
N PRO A 294 -21.04 7.52 -2.12
CA PRO A 294 -21.09 6.22 -1.44
C PRO A 294 -21.77 5.12 -2.25
N GLU A 295 -22.68 5.47 -3.17
CA GLU A 295 -23.30 4.52 -4.10
C GLU A 295 -22.29 3.82 -5.02
N LEU A 296 -21.11 4.41 -5.25
CA LEU A 296 -20.02 3.77 -5.98
C LEU A 296 -19.46 2.54 -5.24
N MET A 297 -19.74 2.39 -3.95
CA MET A 297 -19.35 1.22 -3.14
C MET A 297 -20.34 0.08 -3.27
N LEU A 298 -21.58 0.37 -3.67
CA LEU A 298 -22.65 -0.62 -3.75
C LEU A 298 -22.40 -1.59 -4.90
N GLU A 299 -22.86 -2.82 -4.73
CA GLU A 299 -22.86 -3.81 -5.80
C GLU A 299 -23.91 -3.43 -6.85
N LYS A 300 -23.66 -3.73 -8.12
CA LYS A 300 -24.75 -3.72 -9.10
C LYS A 300 -25.77 -4.76 -8.64
N GLU A 301 -27.02 -4.34 -8.40
CA GLU A 301 -28.12 -5.28 -8.27
C GLU A 301 -28.16 -6.12 -9.56
N SER A 302 -27.89 -7.42 -9.42
CA SER A 302 -28.06 -8.38 -10.50
C SER A 302 -29.55 -8.40 -10.85
N LYS A 303 -29.91 -7.75 -11.96
CA LYS A 303 -31.20 -8.00 -12.61
C LYS A 303 -31.16 -9.44 -13.11
N HIS A 304 -31.76 -10.34 -12.32
CA HIS A 304 -32.07 -11.71 -12.74
C HIS A 304 -33.16 -11.69 -13.82
#